data_AF-A0A9Q4BPZ0-F1
#
_entry.id   AF-A0A9Q4BPZ0-F1
#
_cell.length_a   1.000
_cell.length_b   1.000
_cell.length_c   1.000
_cell.angle_alpha   90.00
_cell.angle_beta   90.00
_cell.angle_gamma   90.00
#
_symmetry.space_group_name_H-M   'P 1'
#
loop_
_entity.id
_entity.type
_entity.pdbx_description
1 polymer ?
#
loop_
_entity_poly.entity_id
_entity_poly.type
_entity_poly.pdbx_seq_one_letter_code
_entity_poly.pdbx_strand_id
1 'polypeptide(L)'
;MIDSVLVFFSDLIKNIRFVDLLDIGIVSFFLYTFINWFRKSASRRLLIAVTIFIVVYLLARILGLYLTEMLIKIVIGVILIAAILLFQSDIRRLIDLIGTWGGLRGSKRTGILNTTVDTIISACSKMAERRTGALIAIRGREIWDNCINGGIELDGKLSQPLIYSIFNTKSPGHDGAILVEDNRIIKFGAHLTLSTNLKELGVGGTRHAAALGLSEKCDALVIAVSEERGTISVAEDGTMTVMSSSSELKERIERFWDKNYRKKEETISRWWKSKSLQTAIVALMLSVTFWALFAYQSDKVYRSYSVPIEFRNLRPELALEDPVPMEGRITLSGSEQAFRLFNPSNLIISIDMGRLEKGENEIMVARDNLELPSGIDLYRVEPRVLKIKADAMKFIRVPVKVQTMGKVSGNSKYMKLYADPAYVVLRVPANSYSMPRYVSTEPIDLSEVSESSAIPSRLIPPRTTRLLPEQSPEIMVKVQIPGK
;
A
#
# COMPACT_ATOMS: atom_id res chain seq x y z
N MET A 1 29.24 19.56 -10.32
CA MET A 1 27.80 19.61 -9.98
C MET A 1 26.90 19.42 -11.21
N ILE A 2 27.21 20.02 -12.36
CA ILE A 2 26.42 19.85 -13.61
C ILE A 2 26.63 18.46 -14.21
N ASP A 3 27.88 17.97 -14.26
CA ASP A 3 28.17 16.62 -14.80
C ASP A 3 27.55 15.51 -13.93
N SER A 4 27.55 15.67 -12.61
CA SER A 4 26.85 14.76 -11.68
C SER A 4 25.33 14.77 -11.88
N VAL A 5 24.76 15.91 -12.27
CA VAL A 5 23.32 16.03 -12.58
C VAL A 5 23.03 15.36 -13.93
N LEU A 6 23.86 15.56 -14.95
CA LEU A 6 23.72 14.90 -16.25
C LEU A 6 23.85 13.38 -16.16
N VAL A 7 24.82 12.89 -15.39
CA VAL A 7 25.00 11.45 -15.12
C VAL A 7 23.78 10.90 -14.37
N PHE A 8 23.29 11.59 -13.34
CA PHE A 8 22.07 11.24 -12.60
C PHE A 8 20.83 11.15 -13.51
N PHE A 9 20.62 12.13 -14.39
CA PHE A 9 19.51 12.10 -15.36
C PHE A 9 19.66 10.95 -16.36
N SER A 10 20.87 10.67 -16.82
CA SER A 10 21.14 9.57 -17.75
C SER A 10 20.91 8.19 -17.11
N ASP A 11 21.26 8.01 -15.84
CA ASP A 11 21.02 6.79 -15.07
C ASP A 11 19.56 6.64 -14.68
N LEU A 12 18.84 7.75 -14.44
CA LEU A 12 17.39 7.76 -14.26
C LEU A 12 16.68 7.18 -15.49
N ILE A 13 16.99 7.72 -16.67
CA ILE A 13 16.32 7.35 -17.92
C ILE A 13 16.60 5.88 -18.28
N LYS A 14 17.80 5.38 -17.98
CA LYS A 14 18.19 3.99 -18.26
C LYS A 14 17.56 2.95 -17.32
N ASN A 15 17.19 3.34 -16.10
CA ASN A 15 16.67 2.42 -15.08
C ASN A 15 15.19 2.63 -14.73
N ILE A 16 14.47 3.51 -15.44
CA ILE A 16 13.02 3.69 -15.26
C ILE A 16 12.29 2.40 -15.64
N ARG A 17 11.54 1.83 -14.69
CA ARG A 17 10.64 0.71 -14.96
C ARG A 17 9.32 1.26 -15.50
N PHE A 18 8.61 0.46 -16.30
CA PHE A 18 7.26 0.84 -16.75
C PHE A 18 6.32 1.15 -15.58
N VAL A 19 6.51 0.46 -14.45
CA VAL A 19 5.76 0.70 -13.19
C VAL A 19 6.00 2.11 -12.66
N ASP A 20 7.22 2.64 -12.76
CA ASP A 20 7.56 3.99 -12.31
C ASP A 20 6.85 5.06 -13.16
N LEU A 21 6.73 4.82 -14.47
CA LEU A 21 6.02 5.71 -15.39
C LEU A 21 4.50 5.72 -15.14
N LEU A 22 3.95 4.55 -14.82
CA LEU A 22 2.56 4.37 -14.43
C LEU A 22 2.26 5.09 -13.11
N ASP A 23 3.15 4.96 -12.11
CA ASP A 23 3.03 5.63 -10.82
C ASP A 23 3.03 7.16 -10.97
N ILE A 24 3.95 7.73 -11.76
CA ILE A 24 3.96 9.17 -12.09
C ILE A 24 2.65 9.59 -12.78
N GLY A 25 2.12 8.76 -13.69
CA GLY A 25 0.84 9.04 -14.35
C GLY A 25 -0.34 9.10 -13.39
N ILE A 26 -0.43 8.13 -12.47
CA ILE A 26 -1.48 8.06 -11.45
C ILE A 26 -1.37 9.25 -10.50
N VAL A 27 -0.19 9.51 -9.93
CA VAL A 27 0.03 10.59 -8.97
C VAL A 27 -0.25 11.96 -9.61
N SER A 28 0.18 12.18 -10.85
CA SER A 28 -0.13 13.39 -11.62
C SER A 28 -1.63 13.59 -11.81
N PHE A 29 -2.39 12.54 -12.14
CA PHE A 29 -3.84 12.60 -12.26
C PHE A 29 -4.52 13.00 -10.94
N PHE A 30 -4.09 12.41 -9.82
CA PHE A 30 -4.60 12.76 -8.49
C PHE A 30 -4.27 14.21 -8.11
N LEU A 31 -3.01 14.62 -8.26
CA LEU A 31 -2.56 16.00 -7.99
C LEU A 31 -3.32 17.02 -8.84
N TYR A 32 -3.51 16.71 -10.13
CA TYR A 32 -4.27 17.56 -11.04
C TYR A 32 -5.73 17.73 -10.60
N THR A 33 -6.38 16.63 -10.21
CA THR A 33 -7.76 16.64 -9.71
C THR A 33 -7.85 17.42 -8.41
N PHE A 34 -6.90 17.22 -7.50
CA PHE A 34 -6.81 17.90 -6.22
C PHE A 34 -6.62 19.42 -6.39
N ILE A 35 -5.67 19.86 -7.22
CA ILE A 35 -5.42 21.28 -7.51
C ILE A 35 -6.67 21.95 -8.10
N ASN A 36 -7.37 21.25 -9.01
CA ASN A 36 -8.57 21.80 -9.65
C ASN A 36 -9.79 21.83 -8.70
N TRP A 37 -9.89 20.87 -7.78
CA TRP A 37 -10.94 20.84 -6.75
C TRP A 37 -10.79 22.04 -5.81
N PHE A 38 -9.59 22.30 -5.31
CA PHE A 38 -9.34 23.45 -4.44
C PHE A 38 -9.42 24.80 -5.14
N ARG A 39 -9.15 24.90 -6.46
CA ARG A 39 -9.30 26.16 -7.21
C ARG A 39 -10.73 26.71 -7.20
N LYS A 40 -11.74 25.85 -7.01
CA LYS A 40 -13.15 26.25 -6.97
C LYS A 40 -13.65 26.60 -5.56
N SER A 41 -12.90 26.25 -4.51
CA SER A 41 -13.25 26.57 -3.12
C SER A 41 -12.64 27.91 -2.69
N ALA A 42 -13.32 28.61 -1.78
CA ALA A 42 -12.86 29.86 -1.16
C ALA A 42 -11.50 29.74 -0.41
N SER A 43 -10.98 28.52 -0.27
CA SER A 43 -9.76 28.17 0.46
C SER A 43 -8.45 28.35 -0.33
N ARG A 44 -8.45 29.09 -1.45
CA ARG A 44 -7.25 29.37 -2.26
C ARG A 44 -6.06 29.90 -1.44
N ARG A 45 -6.35 30.68 -0.40
CA ARG A 45 -5.33 31.24 0.52
C ARG A 45 -4.57 30.17 1.32
N LEU A 46 -5.26 29.10 1.72
CA LEU A 46 -4.67 28.04 2.54
C LEU A 46 -3.72 27.17 1.71
N LEU A 47 -4.08 26.90 0.45
CA LEU A 47 -3.24 26.17 -0.50
C LEU A 47 -1.92 26.90 -0.81
N ILE A 48 -2.00 28.22 -1.01
CA ILE A 48 -0.82 29.06 -1.25
C ILE A 48 0.10 29.03 -0.02
N ALA A 49 -0.47 29.16 1.20
CA ALA A 49 0.30 29.09 2.43
C ALA A 49 1.03 27.74 2.58
N VAL A 50 0.33 26.62 2.40
CA VAL A 50 0.94 25.28 2.48
C VAL A 50 2.04 25.08 1.45
N THR A 51 1.84 25.56 0.22
CA THR A 51 2.84 25.45 -0.85
C THR A 51 4.10 26.24 -0.51
N ILE A 52 3.98 27.44 0.05
CA ILE A 52 5.13 28.23 0.51
C ILE A 52 5.93 27.45 1.56
N PHE A 53 5.25 26.87 2.57
CA PHE A 53 5.94 26.06 3.60
C PHE A 53 6.67 24.85 3.02
N ILE A 54 6.10 24.17 2.02
CA ILE A 54 6.76 23.04 1.32
C ILE A 54 8.01 23.52 0.57
N VAL A 55 7.94 24.66 -0.13
CA VAL A 55 9.09 25.20 -0.85
C VAL A 55 10.21 25.60 0.11
N VAL A 56 9.88 26.26 1.22
CA VAL A 56 10.88 26.62 2.25
C VAL A 56 11.48 25.37 2.90
N TYR A 57 10.68 24.33 3.15
CA TYR A 57 11.17 23.04 3.63
C TYR A 57 12.20 22.41 2.67
N LEU A 58 11.89 22.38 1.37
CA LEU A 58 12.78 21.83 0.35
C LEU A 58 14.08 22.63 0.25
N LEU A 59 14.00 23.96 0.29
CA LEU A 59 15.19 24.82 0.33
C LEU A 59 16.05 24.56 1.57
N ALA A 60 15.43 24.46 2.75
CA ALA A 60 16.14 24.14 3.99
C ALA A 60 16.86 22.80 3.91
N ARG A 61 16.22 21.78 3.33
CA ARG A 61 16.81 20.45 3.13
C ARG A 61 17.99 20.48 2.16
N ILE A 62 17.86 21.19 1.04
CA ILE A 62 18.93 21.30 0.02
C ILE A 62 20.13 22.06 0.59
N LEU A 63 19.90 23.09 1.39
CA LEU A 63 20.95 23.89 2.04
C LEU A 63 21.54 23.22 3.29
N GLY A 64 21.01 22.06 3.72
CA GLY A 64 21.48 21.36 4.92
C GLY A 64 21.13 22.04 6.24
N LEU A 65 20.09 22.90 6.27
CA LEU A 65 19.68 23.66 7.45
C LEU A 65 18.85 22.79 8.42
N TYR A 66 19.53 22.01 9.26
CA TYR A 66 18.90 21.05 10.18
C TYR A 66 17.82 21.66 11.09
N LEU A 67 18.12 22.78 11.75
CA LEU A 67 17.18 23.41 12.69
C LEU A 67 15.94 23.95 11.98
N THR A 68 16.12 24.55 10.81
CA THR A 68 15.03 25.05 9.97
C THR A 68 14.17 23.91 9.45
N GLU A 69 14.77 22.80 9.01
CA GLU A 69 14.05 21.60 8.57
C GLU A 69 13.19 21.03 9.72
N MET A 70 13.78 20.89 10.91
CA MET A 70 13.07 20.40 12.11
C MET A 70 11.90 21.31 12.48
N LEU A 71 12.12 22.63 12.51
CA LEU A 71 11.07 23.60 12.83
C LEU A 71 9.91 23.54 11.83
N ILE A 72 10.21 23.51 10.53
CA ILE A 72 9.19 23.47 9.50
C ILE A 72 8.38 22.17 9.56
N LYS A 73 9.02 21.03 9.86
CA LYS A 73 8.29 19.74 10.08
C LYS A 73 7.24 19.87 11.19
N ILE A 74 7.59 20.50 12.31
CA ILE A 74 6.66 20.72 13.44
C ILE A 74 5.51 21.64 13.00
N VAL A 75 5.82 22.77 12.36
CA VAL A 75 4.83 23.75 11.90
C VAL A 75 3.85 23.14 10.89
N ILE A 76 4.34 22.37 9.91
CA ILE A 76 3.49 21.67 8.95
C ILE A 76 2.53 20.71 9.67
N GLY A 77 3.00 19.98 10.68
CA GLY A 77 2.16 19.10 11.49
C GLY A 77 1.00 19.83 12.18
N VAL A 78 1.29 20.98 12.81
CA VAL A 78 0.26 21.82 13.47
C VAL A 78 -0.73 22.38 12.44
N ILE A 79 -0.24 22.87 11.30
CA ILE A 79 -1.08 23.39 10.21
C ILE A 79 -2.02 22.30 9.67
N LEU A 80 -1.54 21.06 9.55
CA LEU A 80 -2.35 19.95 9.06
C LEU A 80 -3.50 19.63 10.03
N ILE A 81 -3.23 19.60 11.34
CA ILE A 81 -4.28 19.41 12.35
C ILE A 81 -5.29 20.56 12.29
N ALA A 82 -4.82 21.81 12.27
CA ALA A 82 -5.69 22.98 12.16
C ALA A 82 -6.52 22.96 10.88
N ALA A 83 -5.96 22.53 9.75
CA ALA A 83 -6.67 22.36 8.50
C ALA A 83 -7.78 21.31 8.63
N ILE A 84 -7.51 20.14 9.21
CA ILE A 84 -8.55 19.12 9.44
C ILE A 84 -9.70 19.68 10.29
N LEU A 85 -9.40 20.41 11.36
CA LEU A 85 -10.41 21.04 12.20
C LEU A 85 -11.23 22.09 11.44
N LEU A 86 -10.57 22.93 10.63
CA LEU A 86 -11.24 23.95 9.80
C LEU A 86 -12.11 23.33 8.70
N PHE A 87 -11.66 22.22 8.11
CA PHE A 87 -12.35 21.51 7.02
C PHE A 87 -13.25 20.37 7.51
N GLN A 88 -13.45 20.21 8.82
CA GLN A 88 -14.23 19.11 9.37
C GLN A 88 -15.66 19.08 8.79
N SER A 89 -16.26 20.25 8.57
CA SER A 89 -17.59 20.41 7.96
C SER A 89 -17.61 20.01 6.48
N ASP A 90 -16.58 20.35 5.71
CA ASP A 90 -16.48 20.00 4.29
C ASP A 90 -16.18 18.51 4.07
N ILE A 91 -15.37 17.90 4.94
CA ILE A 91 -15.12 16.45 4.91
C ILE A 91 -16.42 15.69 5.19
N ARG A 92 -17.22 16.14 6.16
CA ARG A 92 -18.54 15.56 6.44
C ARG A 92 -19.45 15.64 5.20
N ARG A 93 -19.52 16.81 4.56
CA ARG A 93 -20.27 17.01 3.31
C ARG A 93 -19.82 16.07 2.19
N LEU A 94 -18.52 15.85 2.04
CA LEU A 94 -17.97 14.91 1.05
C LEU A 94 -18.43 13.46 1.31
N ILE A 95 -18.45 13.04 2.57
CA ILE A 95 -18.92 11.71 2.98
C ILE A 95 -20.42 11.58 2.69
N ASP A 96 -21.20 12.62 2.97
CA ASP A 96 -22.64 12.64 2.67
C ASP A 96 -22.92 12.58 1.15
N LEU A 97 -22.08 13.25 0.35
CA LEU A 97 -22.12 13.19 -1.12
C LEU A 97 -21.77 11.80 -1.67
N ILE A 98 -20.84 11.09 -1.03
CA ILE A 98 -20.49 9.71 -1.39
C ILE A 98 -21.59 8.74 -0.93
N GLY A 99 -22.16 8.96 0.25
CA GLY A 99 -23.29 8.17 0.80
C GLY A 99 -24.55 8.26 -0.05
N THR A 100 -24.75 9.37 -0.76
CA THR A 100 -25.86 9.55 -1.71
C THR A 100 -25.59 8.94 -3.10
N TRP A 101 -24.35 8.53 -3.41
CA TRP A 101 -24.02 7.83 -4.67
C TRP A 101 -24.62 6.41 -4.73
N GLY A 102 -25.03 5.84 -3.60
CA GLY A 102 -25.73 4.53 -3.52
C GLY A 102 -27.21 4.54 -3.92
N GLY A 103 -27.79 5.71 -4.23
CA GLY A 103 -29.21 5.83 -4.55
C GLY A 103 -29.50 5.81 -6.05
N LEU A 104 -29.66 4.62 -6.66
CA LEU A 104 -30.38 4.46 -7.92
C LEU A 104 -31.88 4.83 -7.78
N ARG A 105 -32.21 6.09 -7.48
CA ARG A 105 -33.56 6.62 -7.72
C ARG A 105 -33.58 7.28 -9.10
N GLY A 106 -33.53 6.40 -10.10
CA GLY A 106 -33.75 6.75 -11.49
C GLY A 106 -35.16 7.31 -11.72
N SER A 107 -35.18 8.44 -12.44
CA SER A 107 -36.06 8.65 -13.58
C SER A 107 -37.57 8.46 -13.40
N LYS A 108 -38.22 9.34 -12.62
CA LYS A 108 -39.62 9.79 -12.85
C LYS A 108 -39.87 11.27 -12.43
N ARG A 109 -38.83 12.12 -12.38
CA ARG A 109 -38.96 13.48 -11.82
C ARG A 109 -39.54 14.55 -12.76
N THR A 110 -39.46 14.39 -14.08
CA THR A 110 -39.86 15.47 -15.02
C THR A 110 -41.36 15.74 -15.04
N GLY A 111 -42.22 14.72 -14.89
CA GLY A 111 -43.68 14.91 -14.87
C GLY A 111 -44.24 15.43 -13.54
N ILE A 112 -43.56 15.17 -12.42
CA ILE A 112 -43.95 15.64 -11.08
C ILE A 112 -43.58 17.13 -10.92
N LEU A 113 -42.56 17.59 -11.63
CA LEU A 113 -42.00 18.94 -11.55
C LEU A 113 -43.00 20.04 -11.88
N ASN A 114 -43.66 19.93 -13.04
CA ASN A 114 -44.55 20.99 -13.53
C ASN A 114 -45.72 21.20 -12.57
N THR A 115 -46.27 20.11 -12.03
CA THR A 115 -47.36 20.19 -11.05
C THR A 115 -46.92 20.86 -9.75
N THR A 116 -45.71 20.60 -9.25
CA THR A 116 -45.17 21.26 -8.05
C THR A 116 -44.96 22.75 -8.29
N VAL A 117 -44.32 23.12 -9.39
CA VAL A 117 -44.05 24.51 -9.77
C VAL A 117 -45.36 25.29 -9.92
N ASP A 118 -46.32 24.76 -10.65
CA ASP A 118 -47.64 25.37 -10.83
C ASP A 118 -48.40 25.51 -9.50
N THR A 119 -48.25 24.55 -8.58
CA THR A 119 -48.84 24.61 -7.24
C THR A 119 -48.25 25.75 -6.40
N ILE A 120 -46.92 25.91 -6.40
CA ILE A 120 -46.22 26.98 -5.67
C ILE A 120 -46.60 28.34 -6.25
N ILE A 121 -46.58 28.50 -7.57
CA ILE A 121 -46.91 29.77 -8.24
C ILE A 121 -48.34 30.19 -7.92
N SER A 122 -49.28 29.25 -8.06
CA SER A 122 -50.69 29.53 -7.80
C SER A 122 -50.93 29.91 -6.34
N ALA A 123 -50.28 29.21 -5.40
CA ALA A 123 -50.36 29.53 -3.98
C ALA A 123 -49.77 30.91 -3.68
N CYS A 124 -48.58 31.23 -4.20
CA CYS A 124 -47.93 32.53 -4.01
C CYS A 124 -48.75 33.66 -4.60
N SER A 125 -49.30 33.48 -5.80
CA SER A 125 -50.15 34.49 -6.47
C SER A 125 -51.42 34.76 -5.63
N LYS A 126 -52.07 33.71 -5.11
CA LYS A 126 -53.26 33.88 -4.25
C LYS A 126 -52.94 34.53 -2.91
N MET A 127 -51.80 34.20 -2.31
CA MET A 127 -51.34 34.81 -1.06
C MET A 127 -50.97 36.29 -1.26
N ALA A 128 -50.34 36.62 -2.38
CA ALA A 128 -50.04 37.99 -2.79
C ALA A 128 -51.33 38.83 -2.96
N GLU A 129 -52.34 38.32 -3.67
CA GLU A 129 -53.65 38.96 -3.82
C GLU A 129 -54.32 39.22 -2.46
N ARG A 130 -54.20 38.27 -1.53
CA ARG A 130 -54.78 38.35 -0.17
C ARG A 130 -53.87 39.05 0.83
N ARG A 131 -52.70 39.55 0.41
CA ARG A 131 -51.66 40.12 1.28
C ARG A 131 -51.33 39.23 2.48
N THR A 132 -51.27 37.93 2.26
CA THR A 132 -50.83 36.95 3.25
C THR A 132 -49.34 36.70 3.08
N GLY A 133 -48.57 36.93 4.15
CA GLY A 133 -47.12 36.71 4.14
C GLY A 133 -46.77 35.24 3.97
N ALA A 134 -45.76 34.94 3.16
CA ALA A 134 -45.26 33.58 2.97
C ALA A 134 -43.75 33.56 2.77
N LEU A 135 -43.11 32.47 3.19
CA LEU A 135 -41.67 32.26 3.05
C LEU A 135 -41.40 30.80 2.67
N ILE A 136 -41.05 30.54 1.41
CA ILE A 136 -40.91 29.20 0.85
C ILE A 136 -39.47 29.01 0.41
N ALA A 137 -38.72 28.14 1.06
CA ALA A 137 -37.37 27.78 0.66
C ALA A 137 -37.37 26.46 -0.12
N ILE A 138 -36.84 26.50 -1.34
CA ILE A 138 -36.66 25.32 -2.21
C ILE A 138 -35.18 24.93 -2.14
N ARG A 139 -34.91 23.67 -1.82
CA ARG A 139 -33.53 23.20 -1.67
C ARG A 139 -32.78 23.26 -2.99
N GLY A 140 -31.47 23.53 -2.94
CA GLY A 140 -30.56 23.31 -4.05
C GLY A 140 -29.85 21.97 -3.94
N ARG A 141 -28.56 21.95 -4.23
CA ARG A 141 -27.66 20.78 -4.11
C ARG A 141 -26.97 20.74 -2.75
N GLU A 142 -26.81 21.87 -2.08
CA GLU A 142 -26.18 21.96 -0.77
C GLU A 142 -27.16 21.62 0.36
N ILE A 143 -26.61 21.10 1.45
CA ILE A 143 -27.36 20.81 2.67
C ILE A 143 -27.52 22.11 3.45
N TRP A 144 -28.76 22.50 3.73
CA TRP A 144 -29.11 23.74 4.42
C TRP A 144 -29.24 23.63 5.94
N ASP A 145 -28.95 22.46 6.53
CA ASP A 145 -29.15 22.22 7.98
C ASP A 145 -28.37 23.18 8.88
N ASN A 146 -27.22 23.69 8.41
CA ASN A 146 -26.43 24.69 9.15
C ASN A 146 -26.93 26.14 8.95
N CYS A 147 -27.83 26.36 7.98
CA CYS A 147 -28.41 27.67 7.66
C CYS A 147 -29.79 27.88 8.32
N ILE A 148 -30.37 26.83 8.91
CA ILE A 148 -31.74 26.75 9.39
C ILE A 148 -31.77 26.33 10.86
N ASN A 149 -32.59 27.01 11.66
CA ASN A 149 -32.80 26.67 13.07
C ASN A 149 -34.27 26.29 13.32
N GLY A 150 -34.49 25.24 14.12
CA GLY A 150 -35.83 24.81 14.54
C GLY A 150 -36.70 24.28 13.39
N GLY A 151 -38.01 24.51 13.52
CA GLY A 151 -39.04 23.99 12.62
C GLY A 151 -39.62 22.64 13.04
N ILE A 152 -40.83 22.35 12.55
CA ILE A 152 -41.57 21.11 12.82
C ILE A 152 -41.52 20.24 11.56
N GLU A 153 -41.13 18.97 11.73
CA GLU A 153 -41.15 17.98 10.66
C GLU A 153 -42.58 17.64 10.25
N LEU A 154 -42.80 17.58 8.94
CA LEU A 154 -44.13 17.32 8.37
C LEU A 154 -44.10 16.19 7.35
N ASP A 155 -43.10 16.19 6.46
CA ASP A 155 -43.01 15.28 5.31
C ASP A 155 -44.35 15.14 4.56
N GLY A 156 -44.97 16.28 4.27
CA GLY A 156 -46.30 16.37 3.65
C GLY A 156 -46.21 16.54 2.14
N LYS A 157 -47.13 15.93 1.37
CA LYS A 157 -47.22 16.18 -0.08
C LYS A 157 -47.59 17.65 -0.32
N LEU A 158 -46.80 18.33 -1.16
CA LEU A 158 -47.02 19.73 -1.48
C LEU A 158 -48.39 19.92 -2.17
N SER A 159 -49.20 20.82 -1.61
CA SER A 159 -50.53 21.15 -2.13
C SER A 159 -50.93 22.58 -1.71
N GLN A 160 -51.76 23.26 -2.51
CA GLN A 160 -52.20 24.62 -2.18
C GLN A 160 -52.90 24.72 -0.82
N PRO A 161 -53.84 23.80 -0.46
CA PRO A 161 -54.51 23.87 0.84
C PRO A 161 -53.54 23.76 2.01
N LEU A 162 -52.49 22.93 1.88
CA LEU A 162 -51.47 22.78 2.92
C LEU A 162 -50.64 24.06 3.09
N ILE A 163 -50.20 24.67 1.99
CA ILE A 163 -49.48 25.96 2.02
C ILE A 163 -50.34 27.03 2.69
N TYR A 164 -51.61 27.15 2.32
CA TYR A 164 -52.53 28.12 2.92
C TYR A 164 -52.78 27.84 4.41
N SER A 165 -52.81 26.57 4.81
CA SER A 165 -53.04 26.19 6.22
C SER A 165 -51.83 26.52 7.09
N ILE A 166 -50.61 26.34 6.56
CA ILE A 166 -49.37 26.68 7.26
C ILE A 166 -49.24 28.19 7.42
N PHE A 167 -49.41 28.97 6.35
CA PHE A 167 -49.27 30.44 6.38
C PHE A 167 -50.52 31.19 6.88
N ASN A 168 -51.50 30.48 7.44
CA ASN A 168 -52.62 31.12 8.10
C ASN A 168 -52.14 31.82 9.38
N THR A 169 -52.37 33.13 9.50
CA THR A 169 -51.97 33.95 10.68
C THR A 169 -52.40 33.41 12.04
N LYS A 170 -53.42 32.54 12.09
CA LYS A 170 -53.88 31.89 13.34
C LYS A 170 -53.20 30.55 13.62
N SER A 171 -52.44 30.02 12.67
CA SER A 171 -51.73 28.73 12.76
C SER A 171 -50.37 28.91 13.42
N PRO A 172 -49.91 28.02 14.31
CA PRO A 172 -48.55 28.09 14.86
C PRO A 172 -47.44 28.04 13.80
N GLY A 173 -47.74 27.54 12.60
CA GLY A 173 -46.77 27.38 11.51
C GLY A 173 -46.51 28.61 10.63
N HIS A 174 -47.25 29.71 10.83
CA HIS A 174 -47.15 30.89 9.95
C HIS A 174 -45.92 31.75 10.19
N ASP A 175 -45.26 31.56 11.34
CA ASP A 175 -44.04 32.25 11.70
C ASP A 175 -42.83 31.37 11.35
N GLY A 176 -42.16 31.72 10.25
CA GLY A 176 -41.04 30.97 9.69
C GLY A 176 -41.26 30.49 8.26
N ALA A 177 -40.28 29.74 7.76
CA ALA A 177 -40.26 29.22 6.40
C ALA A 177 -40.83 27.81 6.31
N ILE A 178 -41.39 27.49 5.15
CA ILE A 178 -41.55 26.09 4.72
C ILE A 178 -40.33 25.65 3.91
N LEU A 179 -39.90 24.42 4.13
CA LEU A 179 -38.79 23.79 3.43
C LEU A 179 -39.33 22.78 2.44
N VAL A 180 -39.07 23.02 1.16
CA VAL A 180 -39.55 22.18 0.06
C VAL A 180 -38.39 21.40 -0.55
N GLU A 181 -38.57 20.07 -0.61
CA GLU A 181 -37.70 19.16 -1.35
C GLU A 181 -38.55 18.33 -2.31
N ASP A 182 -38.15 18.27 -3.58
CA ASP A 182 -38.91 17.61 -4.65
C ASP A 182 -40.38 18.09 -4.72
N ASN A 183 -41.33 17.28 -4.27
CA ASN A 183 -42.76 17.59 -4.24
C ASN A 183 -43.34 17.49 -2.82
N ARG A 184 -42.50 17.70 -1.81
CA ARG A 184 -42.83 17.52 -0.40
C ARG A 184 -42.36 18.71 0.43
N ILE A 185 -43.16 19.03 1.45
CA ILE A 185 -42.81 19.98 2.50
C ILE A 185 -42.18 19.17 3.63
N ILE A 186 -40.87 19.28 3.79
CA ILE A 186 -40.09 18.51 4.77
C ILE A 186 -40.30 19.09 6.17
N LYS A 187 -40.21 20.42 6.31
CA LYS A 187 -40.43 21.16 7.56
C LYS A 187 -41.26 22.43 7.31
N PHE A 188 -41.92 22.90 8.36
CA PHE A 188 -42.55 24.22 8.41
C PHE A 188 -42.18 24.96 9.71
N GLY A 189 -42.39 26.28 9.73
CA GLY A 189 -42.00 27.12 10.88
C GLY A 189 -40.49 27.15 11.11
N ALA A 190 -39.69 26.96 10.05
CA ALA A 190 -38.24 26.94 10.14
C ALA A 190 -37.66 28.37 10.18
N HIS A 191 -36.76 28.66 11.11
CA HIS A 191 -36.15 29.98 11.24
C HIS A 191 -34.90 30.04 10.36
N LEU A 192 -34.94 30.87 9.32
CA LEU A 192 -33.81 31.07 8.43
C LEU A 192 -32.84 32.11 9.00
N THR A 193 -31.58 32.03 8.60
CA THR A 193 -30.59 33.06 8.92
C THR A 193 -30.91 34.38 8.21
N LEU A 194 -30.84 35.48 8.95
CA LEU A 194 -31.10 36.84 8.43
C LEU A 194 -29.84 37.40 7.76
N SER A 195 -30.01 38.02 6.59
CA SER A 195 -28.94 38.82 5.96
C SER A 195 -28.76 40.16 6.68
N THR A 196 -27.52 40.65 6.71
CA THR A 196 -27.16 42.00 7.16
C THR A 196 -26.93 42.97 5.99
N ASN A 197 -27.10 42.49 4.74
CA ASN A 197 -26.84 43.26 3.54
C ASN A 197 -28.03 44.16 3.18
N LEU A 198 -28.07 45.35 3.79
CA LEU A 198 -29.12 46.35 3.58
C LEU A 198 -29.26 46.84 2.13
N LYS A 199 -28.18 46.76 1.33
CA LYS A 199 -28.21 47.21 -0.07
C LYS A 199 -29.06 46.30 -0.95
N GLU A 200 -28.93 44.99 -0.78
CA GLU A 200 -29.69 43.97 -1.52
C GLU A 200 -31.09 43.75 -0.94
N LEU A 201 -31.28 43.99 0.37
CA LEU A 201 -32.57 43.85 1.03
C LEU A 201 -33.61 44.90 0.58
N GLY A 202 -33.16 46.12 0.27
CA GLY A 202 -34.03 47.24 -0.07
C GLY A 202 -35.03 47.57 1.05
N VAL A 203 -36.30 47.79 0.70
CA VAL A 203 -37.38 48.15 1.65
C VAL A 203 -38.15 46.91 2.15
N GLY A 204 -37.46 45.77 2.29
CA GLY A 204 -38.04 44.49 2.69
C GLY A 204 -38.10 44.28 4.21
N GLY A 205 -39.11 43.53 4.68
CA GLY A 205 -39.25 43.14 6.08
C GLY A 205 -38.41 41.92 6.49
N THR A 206 -38.63 41.40 7.70
CA THR A 206 -37.88 40.27 8.28
C THR A 206 -37.88 39.00 7.42
N ARG A 207 -39.01 38.66 6.76
CA ARG A 207 -39.09 37.53 5.82
C ARG A 207 -38.19 37.71 4.58
N HIS A 208 -38.02 38.93 4.10
CA HIS A 208 -37.13 39.22 2.98
C HIS A 208 -35.67 39.12 3.42
N ALA A 209 -35.34 39.60 4.61
CA ALA A 209 -34.00 39.45 5.19
C ALA A 209 -33.65 37.97 5.43
N ALA A 210 -34.64 37.16 5.83
CA ALA A 210 -34.50 35.72 6.03
C ALA A 210 -34.32 34.98 4.70
N ALA A 211 -35.06 35.38 3.66
CA ALA A 211 -34.90 34.85 2.30
C ALA A 211 -33.49 35.12 1.76
N LEU A 212 -33.05 36.38 1.88
CA LEU A 212 -31.73 36.80 1.43
C LEU A 212 -30.62 36.07 2.20
N GLY A 213 -30.70 36.00 3.53
CA GLY A 213 -29.66 35.38 4.35
C GLY A 213 -29.49 33.88 4.13
N LEU A 214 -30.58 33.15 3.84
CA LEU A 214 -30.47 31.75 3.41
C LEU A 214 -29.79 31.65 2.04
N SER A 215 -30.16 32.50 1.07
CA SER A 215 -29.58 32.48 -0.29
C SER A 215 -28.11 32.90 -0.35
N GLU A 216 -27.60 33.64 0.64
CA GLU A 216 -26.19 34.02 0.76
C GLU A 216 -25.30 32.87 1.23
N LYS A 217 -25.85 31.98 2.05
CA LYS A 217 -25.08 30.91 2.72
C LYS A 217 -25.25 29.54 2.09
N CYS A 218 -26.38 29.33 1.42
CA CYS A 218 -26.82 28.04 0.92
C CYS A 218 -27.39 28.23 -0.50
N ASP A 219 -27.22 27.26 -1.39
CA ASP A 219 -27.68 27.32 -2.80
C ASP A 219 -29.21 27.12 -2.97
N ALA A 220 -30.00 27.70 -2.07
CA ALA A 220 -31.45 27.61 -2.04
C ALA A 220 -32.11 28.78 -2.80
N LEU A 221 -33.24 28.50 -3.44
CA LEU A 221 -34.13 29.52 -3.97
C LEU A 221 -35.22 29.79 -2.93
N VAL A 222 -35.32 31.03 -2.48
CA VAL A 222 -36.29 31.40 -1.44
C VAL A 222 -37.29 32.40 -1.98
N ILE A 223 -38.57 32.06 -1.91
CA ILE A 223 -39.68 32.90 -2.34
C ILE A 223 -40.27 33.58 -1.10
N ALA A 224 -40.30 34.91 -1.11
CA ALA A 224 -40.91 35.73 -0.06
C ALA A 224 -42.13 36.47 -0.62
N VAL A 225 -43.28 36.35 0.03
CA VAL A 225 -44.49 37.11 -0.28
C VAL A 225 -44.68 38.17 0.81
N SER A 226 -44.78 39.44 0.40
CA SER A 226 -44.98 40.57 1.32
C SER A 226 -46.41 40.63 1.85
N GLU A 227 -46.59 40.61 3.16
CA GLU A 227 -47.89 40.84 3.82
C GLU A 227 -48.33 42.31 3.75
N GLU A 228 -47.40 43.25 3.58
CA GLU A 228 -47.73 44.68 3.49
C GLU A 228 -48.13 45.07 2.06
N ARG A 229 -47.35 44.61 1.08
CA ARG A 229 -47.44 45.07 -0.32
C ARG A 229 -48.06 44.06 -1.26
N GLY A 230 -48.16 42.79 -0.87
CA GLY A 230 -48.58 41.72 -1.78
C GLY A 230 -47.57 41.45 -2.90
N THR A 231 -46.34 41.94 -2.80
CA THR A 231 -45.29 41.71 -3.79
C THR A 231 -44.62 40.36 -3.57
N ILE A 232 -44.33 39.64 -4.65
CA ILE A 232 -43.57 38.39 -4.61
C ILE A 232 -42.12 38.70 -4.95
N SER A 233 -41.20 38.29 -4.09
CA SER A 233 -39.76 38.43 -4.28
C SER A 233 -39.08 37.07 -4.24
N VAL A 234 -38.02 36.90 -5.01
CA VAL A 234 -37.18 35.70 -5.03
C VAL A 234 -35.76 36.08 -4.65
N ALA A 235 -35.22 35.38 -3.65
CA ALA A 235 -33.83 35.44 -3.26
C ALA A 235 -33.08 34.20 -3.80
N GLU A 236 -32.02 34.44 -4.56
CA GLU A 236 -31.16 33.41 -5.15
C GLU A 236 -29.73 33.95 -5.28
N ASP A 237 -28.73 33.12 -4.97
CA ASP A 237 -27.30 33.45 -5.08
C ASP A 237 -26.94 34.80 -4.40
N GLY A 238 -27.56 35.10 -3.25
CA GLY A 238 -27.32 36.31 -2.45
C GLY A 238 -27.90 37.61 -3.05
N THR A 239 -28.79 37.51 -4.04
CA THR A 239 -29.48 38.66 -4.65
C THR A 239 -30.98 38.51 -4.49
N MET A 240 -31.69 39.62 -4.32
CA MET A 240 -33.15 39.61 -4.19
C MET A 240 -33.81 40.37 -5.34
N THR A 241 -34.76 39.71 -5.98
CA THR A 241 -35.44 40.22 -7.19
C THR A 241 -36.94 40.21 -6.97
N VAL A 242 -37.61 41.32 -7.29
CA VAL A 242 -39.08 41.41 -7.24
C VAL A 242 -39.63 40.86 -8.54
N MET A 243 -40.57 39.92 -8.44
CA MET A 243 -41.21 39.30 -9.60
C MET A 243 -42.40 40.14 -10.05
N SER A 244 -42.40 40.52 -11.33
CA SER A 244 -43.43 41.39 -11.91
C SER A 244 -44.66 40.59 -12.36
N SER A 245 -44.49 39.29 -12.64
CA SER A 245 -45.56 38.41 -13.11
C SER A 245 -45.39 36.96 -12.63
N SER A 246 -46.50 36.21 -12.58
CA SER A 246 -46.47 34.77 -12.29
C SER A 246 -45.66 33.98 -13.32
N SER A 247 -45.59 34.46 -14.57
CA SER A 247 -44.77 33.87 -15.64
C SER A 247 -43.27 34.02 -15.36
N GLU A 248 -42.85 35.18 -14.88
CA GLU A 248 -41.45 35.44 -14.50
C GLU A 248 -41.02 34.55 -13.31
N LEU A 249 -41.90 34.41 -12.31
CA LEU A 249 -41.69 33.50 -11.19
C LEU A 249 -41.55 32.05 -11.67
N LYS A 250 -42.41 31.63 -12.61
CA LYS A 250 -42.34 30.28 -13.21
C LYS A 250 -41.00 30.03 -13.87
N GLU A 251 -40.60 30.93 -14.76
CA GLU A 251 -39.34 30.82 -15.48
C GLU A 251 -38.14 30.78 -14.52
N ARG A 252 -38.20 31.55 -13.42
CA ARG A 252 -37.14 31.55 -12.41
C ARG A 252 -37.03 30.22 -11.66
N ILE A 253 -38.17 29.66 -11.21
CA ILE A 253 -38.19 28.36 -10.52
C ILE A 253 -37.76 27.23 -11.47
N GLU A 254 -38.23 27.24 -12.72
CA GLU A 254 -37.83 26.25 -13.72
C GLU A 254 -36.33 26.31 -14.02
N ARG A 255 -35.77 27.51 -14.18
CA ARG A 255 -34.31 27.71 -14.36
C ARG A 255 -33.51 27.21 -13.17
N PHE A 256 -33.93 27.51 -11.95
CA PHE A 256 -33.29 27.01 -10.74
C PHE A 256 -33.31 25.48 -10.70
N TRP A 257 -34.44 24.88 -11.06
CA TRP A 257 -34.58 23.43 -11.06
C TRP A 257 -33.69 22.75 -12.10
N ASP A 258 -33.69 23.27 -13.33
CA ASP A 258 -32.84 22.78 -14.42
C ASP A 258 -31.34 22.92 -14.07
N LYS A 259 -30.95 23.99 -13.37
CA LYS A 259 -29.57 24.21 -12.90
C LYS A 259 -29.15 23.19 -11.83
N ASN A 260 -30.03 22.85 -10.89
CA ASN A 260 -29.66 22.09 -9.68
C ASN A 260 -30.01 20.59 -9.71
N TYR A 261 -31.04 20.18 -10.45
CA TYR A 261 -31.56 18.80 -10.39
C TYR A 261 -31.50 18.05 -11.71
N ARG A 262 -31.38 18.73 -12.85
CA ARG A 262 -31.22 18.05 -14.13
C ARG A 262 -29.77 17.59 -14.26
N LYS A 263 -29.57 16.27 -14.22
CA LYS A 263 -28.27 15.64 -14.46
C LYS A 263 -27.84 16.00 -15.87
N LYS A 264 -27.03 17.06 -16.01
CA LYS A 264 -26.34 17.34 -17.27
C LYS A 264 -25.44 16.13 -17.49
N GLU A 265 -25.72 15.32 -18.51
CA GLU A 265 -24.75 14.36 -19.02
C GLU A 265 -23.52 15.18 -19.44
N GLU A 266 -22.61 15.35 -18.49
CA GLU A 266 -21.30 15.89 -18.76
C GLU A 266 -20.57 14.84 -19.56
N THR A 267 -20.72 14.94 -20.87
CA THR A 267 -19.91 14.22 -21.84
C THR A 267 -18.46 14.43 -21.44
N ILE A 268 -17.73 13.34 -21.22
CA ILE A 268 -16.33 13.32 -20.78
C ILE A 268 -15.48 14.33 -21.58
N SER A 269 -15.80 14.60 -22.85
CA SER A 269 -15.09 15.58 -23.68
C SER A 269 -15.16 17.04 -23.21
N ARG A 270 -16.20 17.48 -22.50
CA ARG A 270 -16.28 18.84 -21.92
C ARG A 270 -15.44 18.98 -20.64
N TRP A 271 -15.28 17.89 -19.88
CA TRP A 271 -14.39 17.84 -18.71
C TRP A 271 -12.93 18.08 -19.10
N TRP A 272 -12.49 17.58 -20.25
CA TRP A 272 -11.13 17.80 -20.77
C TRP A 272 -10.93 19.20 -21.38
N LYS A 273 -11.97 19.81 -21.96
CA LYS A 273 -11.85 21.11 -22.66
C LYS A 273 -11.88 22.35 -21.76
N SER A 274 -12.38 22.27 -20.52
CA SER A 274 -12.47 23.43 -19.59
C SER A 274 -11.23 23.62 -18.70
N LYS A 275 -10.20 22.81 -18.91
CA LYS A 275 -9.16 22.58 -17.93
C LYS A 275 -7.86 23.27 -18.36
N SER A 276 -7.32 24.15 -17.50
CA SER A 276 -6.13 24.94 -17.84
C SER A 276 -4.93 24.02 -18.05
N LEU A 277 -4.34 24.02 -19.24
CA LEU A 277 -3.13 23.23 -19.55
C LEU A 277 -2.01 23.44 -18.50
N GLN A 278 -1.95 24.66 -17.96
CA GLN A 278 -1.04 25.05 -16.88
C GLN A 278 -1.16 24.18 -15.61
N THR A 279 -2.37 23.76 -15.19
CA THR A 279 -2.51 22.90 -14.00
C THR A 279 -2.04 21.48 -14.24
N ALA A 280 -2.22 20.97 -15.46
CA ALA A 280 -1.73 19.66 -15.83
C ALA A 280 -0.20 19.64 -15.81
N ILE A 281 0.44 20.68 -16.35
CA ILE A 281 1.90 20.83 -16.34
C ILE A 281 2.44 20.92 -14.89
N VAL A 282 1.80 21.74 -14.05
CA VAL A 282 2.21 21.87 -12.63
C VAL A 282 2.06 20.55 -11.89
N ALA A 283 0.94 19.83 -12.08
CA ALA A 283 0.72 18.53 -11.45
C ALA A 283 1.75 17.49 -11.91
N LEU A 284 2.09 17.47 -13.21
CA LEU A 284 3.10 16.59 -13.77
C LEU A 284 4.48 16.89 -13.18
N MET A 285 4.90 18.16 -13.14
CA MET A 285 6.18 18.54 -12.54
C MET A 285 6.26 18.16 -11.07
N LEU A 286 5.19 18.39 -10.30
CA LEU A 286 5.14 18.05 -8.88
C LEU A 286 5.19 16.54 -8.66
N SER A 287 4.50 15.77 -9.51
CA SER A 287 4.53 14.30 -9.50
C SER A 287 5.92 13.76 -9.79
N VAL A 288 6.60 14.27 -10.83
CA VAL A 288 7.98 13.87 -11.17
C VAL A 288 8.94 14.23 -10.03
N THR A 289 8.74 15.40 -9.42
CA THR A 289 9.54 15.84 -8.25
C THR A 289 9.33 14.91 -7.06
N PHE A 290 8.10 14.51 -6.76
CA PHE A 290 7.81 13.55 -5.69
C PHE A 290 8.40 12.18 -5.98
N TRP A 291 8.27 11.67 -7.20
CA TRP A 291 8.88 10.40 -7.58
C TRP A 291 10.41 10.45 -7.43
N ALA A 292 11.06 11.53 -7.89
CA ALA A 292 12.50 11.69 -7.73
C ALA A 292 12.95 11.81 -6.26
N LEU A 293 12.16 12.47 -5.41
CA LEU A 293 12.50 12.67 -3.99
C LEU A 293 12.25 11.44 -3.12
N PHE A 294 11.22 10.64 -3.43
CA PHE A 294 10.74 9.57 -2.55
C PHE A 294 10.88 8.17 -3.16
N ALA A 295 10.65 8.01 -4.46
CA ALA A 295 10.65 6.68 -5.11
C ALA A 295 12.03 6.28 -5.66
N TYR A 296 12.88 7.24 -6.02
CA TYR A 296 14.24 6.95 -6.49
C TYR A 296 15.13 6.28 -5.42
N GLN A 297 14.80 6.44 -4.14
CA GLN A 297 15.49 5.78 -3.03
C GLN A 297 14.92 4.39 -2.72
N SER A 298 14.70 3.53 -3.73
CA SER A 298 14.34 2.14 -3.44
C SER A 298 15.54 1.44 -2.78
N ASP A 299 15.55 1.42 -1.45
CA ASP A 299 16.56 0.79 -0.62
C ASP A 299 16.79 -0.65 -1.08
N LYS A 300 17.95 -0.91 -1.68
CA LYS A 300 18.44 -2.28 -1.84
C LYS A 300 18.78 -2.78 -0.44
N VAL A 301 18.08 -3.79 0.02
CA VAL A 301 18.34 -4.42 1.31
C VAL A 301 19.50 -5.40 1.11
N TYR A 302 20.43 -5.43 2.07
CA TYR A 302 21.55 -6.35 2.07
C TYR A 302 21.36 -7.37 3.20
N ARG A 303 21.37 -8.66 2.86
CA ARG A 303 21.25 -9.75 3.84
C ARG A 303 22.39 -10.73 3.64
N SER A 304 22.99 -11.16 4.75
CA SER A 304 24.09 -12.13 4.73
C SER A 304 23.62 -13.48 5.26
N TYR A 305 24.00 -14.56 4.58
CA TYR A 305 23.64 -15.94 4.91
C TYR A 305 24.92 -16.78 4.98
N SER A 306 24.97 -17.73 5.93
CA SER A 306 25.97 -18.81 5.92
C SER A 306 25.40 -19.95 5.09
N VAL A 307 26.14 -20.35 4.06
CA VAL A 307 25.66 -21.28 3.04
C VAL A 307 26.66 -22.43 2.92
N PRO A 308 26.21 -23.69 2.88
CA PRO A 308 27.10 -24.83 2.69
C PRO A 308 27.74 -24.81 1.30
N ILE A 309 28.98 -25.28 1.22
CA ILE A 309 29.74 -25.45 -0.03
C ILE A 309 29.71 -26.93 -0.42
N GLU A 310 29.16 -27.24 -1.59
CA GLU A 310 29.16 -28.58 -2.17
C GLU A 310 30.13 -28.69 -3.34
N PHE A 311 30.94 -29.75 -3.32
CA PHE A 311 31.88 -30.07 -4.40
C PHE A 311 31.30 -31.16 -5.30
N ARG A 312 31.13 -30.87 -6.60
CA ARG A 312 30.57 -31.79 -7.60
C ARG A 312 31.63 -32.21 -8.62
N ASN A 313 31.42 -33.36 -9.27
CA ASN A 313 32.25 -33.88 -10.37
C ASN A 313 33.76 -34.05 -10.07
N LEU A 314 34.12 -34.42 -8.84
CA LEU A 314 35.52 -34.74 -8.53
C LEU A 314 35.96 -35.99 -9.30
N ARG A 315 37.05 -35.88 -10.06
CA ARG A 315 37.64 -37.00 -10.80
C ARG A 315 37.97 -38.15 -9.85
N PRO A 316 37.60 -39.41 -10.17
CA PRO A 316 37.80 -40.54 -9.27
C PRO A 316 39.25 -40.71 -8.84
N GLU A 317 40.24 -40.34 -9.66
CA GLU A 317 41.68 -40.45 -9.41
C GLU A 317 42.22 -39.55 -8.29
N LEU A 318 41.49 -38.47 -7.97
CA LEU A 318 41.93 -37.41 -7.08
C LEU A 318 41.13 -37.41 -5.77
N ALA A 319 41.77 -36.98 -4.68
CA ALA A 319 41.13 -36.71 -3.41
C ALA A 319 41.52 -35.34 -2.89
N LEU A 320 40.57 -34.67 -2.23
CA LEU A 320 40.80 -33.39 -1.58
C LEU A 320 41.55 -33.58 -0.27
N GLU A 321 42.57 -32.75 -0.04
CA GLU A 321 43.36 -32.73 1.19
C GLU A 321 42.71 -31.78 2.21
N ASP A 322 42.54 -32.23 3.46
CA ASP A 322 42.02 -31.41 4.55
C ASP A 322 43.03 -30.31 4.96
N PRO A 323 42.57 -29.11 5.37
CA PRO A 323 41.18 -28.72 5.61
C PRO A 323 40.48 -28.13 4.36
N VAL A 324 39.24 -28.58 4.11
CA VAL A 324 38.38 -28.02 3.06
C VAL A 324 37.29 -27.14 3.69
N PRO A 325 37.09 -25.89 3.24
CA PRO A 325 36.01 -25.03 3.74
C PRO A 325 34.65 -25.63 3.37
N MET A 326 33.80 -25.88 4.38
CA MET A 326 32.46 -26.47 4.22
C MET A 326 31.33 -25.43 4.20
N GLU A 327 31.62 -24.19 4.59
CA GLU A 327 30.66 -23.08 4.61
C GLU A 327 31.28 -21.82 4.00
N GLY A 328 30.45 -21.02 3.33
CA GLY A 328 30.77 -19.70 2.82
C GLY A 328 29.72 -18.68 3.23
N ARG A 329 30.15 -17.44 3.48
CA ARG A 329 29.24 -16.33 3.77
C ARG A 329 28.92 -15.59 2.48
N ILE A 330 27.65 -15.54 2.10
CA ILE A 330 27.19 -14.74 0.96
C ILE A 330 26.36 -13.56 1.44
N THR A 331 26.59 -12.38 0.86
CA THR A 331 25.74 -11.21 1.00
C THR A 331 24.96 -11.02 -0.29
N LEU A 332 23.64 -11.05 -0.17
CA LEU A 332 22.71 -10.84 -1.27
C LEU A 332 22.13 -9.43 -1.20
N SER A 333 21.82 -8.85 -2.36
CA SER A 333 21.16 -7.54 -2.50
C SER A 333 19.88 -7.67 -3.32
N GLY A 334 18.83 -6.99 -2.90
CA GLY A 334 17.52 -7.06 -3.55
C GLY A 334 16.49 -6.13 -2.91
N SER A 335 15.26 -6.13 -3.42
CA SER A 335 14.15 -5.43 -2.78
C SER A 335 13.66 -6.19 -1.54
N GLU A 336 13.05 -5.48 -0.59
CA GLU A 336 12.45 -6.10 0.60
C GLU A 336 11.40 -7.19 0.23
N GLN A 337 10.65 -6.97 -0.86
CA GLN A 337 9.69 -7.95 -1.37
C GLN A 337 10.35 -9.24 -1.89
N ALA A 338 11.49 -9.11 -2.56
CA ALA A 338 12.24 -10.27 -3.06
C ALA A 338 12.74 -11.15 -1.90
N PHE A 339 13.24 -10.54 -0.82
CA PHE A 339 13.67 -11.29 0.37
C PHE A 339 12.53 -11.97 1.13
N ARG A 340 11.31 -11.42 1.11
CA ARG A 340 10.13 -12.06 1.74
C ARG A 340 9.70 -13.33 1.03
N LEU A 341 9.84 -13.38 -0.28
CA LEU A 341 9.52 -14.55 -1.10
C LEU A 341 10.68 -15.56 -1.16
N PHE A 342 11.86 -15.15 -0.71
CA PHE A 342 13.07 -15.95 -0.76
C PHE A 342 13.21 -16.85 0.46
N ASN A 343 13.40 -18.16 0.21
CA ASN A 343 13.71 -19.12 1.27
C ASN A 343 15.23 -19.41 1.29
N PRO A 344 15.95 -18.98 2.35
CA PRO A 344 17.40 -19.13 2.40
C PRO A 344 17.89 -20.58 2.58
N SER A 345 17.01 -21.51 2.99
CA SER A 345 17.42 -22.90 3.26
C SER A 345 17.84 -23.69 2.02
N ASN A 346 17.46 -23.24 0.82
CA ASN A 346 17.80 -23.91 -0.44
C ASN A 346 19.09 -23.36 -1.07
N LEU A 347 19.75 -22.39 -0.44
CA LEU A 347 21.01 -21.86 -0.92
C LEU A 347 22.10 -22.91 -0.74
N ILE A 348 22.82 -23.18 -1.81
CA ILE A 348 24.02 -24.04 -1.83
C ILE A 348 25.02 -23.40 -2.79
N ILE A 349 26.29 -23.32 -2.38
CA ILE A 349 27.38 -22.93 -3.28
C ILE A 349 27.87 -24.21 -3.97
N SER A 350 27.57 -24.36 -5.26
CA SER A 350 27.97 -25.52 -6.05
C SER A 350 29.29 -25.25 -6.79
N ILE A 351 30.35 -25.96 -6.40
CA ILE A 351 31.66 -25.86 -7.03
C ILE A 351 31.91 -27.09 -7.91
N ASP A 352 32.14 -26.86 -9.20
CA ASP A 352 32.49 -27.92 -10.16
C ASP A 352 34.00 -28.22 -10.11
N MET A 353 34.33 -29.46 -9.77
CA MET A 353 35.72 -29.93 -9.59
C MET A 353 36.24 -30.70 -10.81
N GLY A 354 35.49 -30.73 -11.93
CA GLY A 354 35.89 -31.49 -13.12
C GLY A 354 37.19 -31.01 -13.78
N ARG A 355 37.56 -29.74 -13.57
CA ARG A 355 38.77 -29.11 -14.14
C ARG A 355 39.96 -29.06 -13.19
N LEU A 356 39.89 -29.79 -12.08
CA LEU A 356 40.87 -29.70 -11.01
C LEU A 356 42.14 -30.49 -11.37
N GLU A 357 43.31 -29.85 -11.20
CA GLU A 357 44.63 -30.47 -11.43
C GLU A 357 45.25 -30.98 -10.13
N LYS A 358 46.25 -31.87 -10.24
CA LYS A 358 47.00 -32.35 -9.07
C LYS A 358 47.83 -31.20 -8.49
N GLY A 359 47.68 -30.91 -7.19
CA GLY A 359 48.37 -29.83 -6.50
C GLY A 359 47.41 -28.78 -5.94
N GLU A 360 47.90 -27.55 -5.78
CA GLU A 360 47.09 -26.41 -5.31
C GLU A 360 46.27 -25.84 -6.46
N ASN A 361 44.97 -25.64 -6.20
CA ASN A 361 44.04 -25.05 -7.13
C ASN A 361 43.32 -23.88 -6.45
N GLU A 362 43.18 -22.78 -7.17
CA GLU A 362 42.42 -21.61 -6.71
C GLU A 362 41.14 -21.50 -7.53
N ILE A 363 39.99 -21.68 -6.87
CA ILE A 363 38.68 -21.62 -7.53
C ILE A 363 37.97 -20.34 -7.09
N MET A 364 37.59 -19.50 -8.05
CA MET A 364 36.82 -18.29 -7.77
C MET A 364 35.34 -18.65 -7.63
N VAL A 365 34.71 -18.22 -6.52
CA VAL A 365 33.27 -18.34 -6.32
C VAL A 365 32.57 -17.19 -7.05
N ALA A 366 31.78 -17.54 -8.05
CA ALA A 366 31.04 -16.62 -8.90
C ALA A 366 29.52 -16.77 -8.73
N ARG A 367 28.75 -15.86 -9.34
CA ARG A 367 27.27 -15.91 -9.34
C ARG A 367 26.75 -17.23 -9.89
N ASP A 368 27.42 -17.79 -10.90
CA ASP A 368 27.01 -19.03 -11.58
C ASP A 368 27.13 -20.27 -10.67
N ASN A 369 27.83 -20.17 -9.54
CA ASN A 369 27.90 -21.23 -8.54
C ASN A 369 26.68 -21.24 -7.60
N LEU A 370 25.75 -20.30 -7.75
CA LEU A 370 24.58 -20.11 -6.88
C LEU A 370 23.29 -20.08 -7.72
N GLU A 371 22.28 -20.82 -7.26
CA GLU A 371 20.93 -20.74 -7.82
C GLU A 371 20.14 -19.61 -7.14
N LEU A 372 20.12 -18.43 -7.76
CA LEU A 372 19.42 -17.25 -7.25
C LEU A 372 18.13 -16.97 -8.03
N PRO A 373 17.00 -16.67 -7.36
CA PRO A 373 15.76 -16.28 -8.03
C PRO A 373 15.85 -14.87 -8.63
N SER A 374 14.89 -14.54 -9.49
CA SER A 374 14.79 -13.20 -10.09
C SER A 374 14.58 -12.11 -9.04
N GLY A 375 15.36 -11.04 -9.13
CA GLY A 375 15.29 -9.90 -8.21
C GLY A 375 16.21 -9.96 -6.98
N ILE A 376 17.06 -10.99 -6.88
CA ILE A 376 18.13 -11.09 -5.88
C ILE A 376 19.47 -11.27 -6.61
N ASP A 377 20.43 -10.42 -6.28
CA ASP A 377 21.78 -10.45 -6.85
C ASP A 377 22.83 -10.72 -5.76
N LEU A 378 23.89 -11.44 -6.15
CA LEU A 378 25.06 -11.64 -5.31
C LEU A 378 25.83 -10.32 -5.19
N TYR A 379 25.88 -9.75 -3.99
CA TYR A 379 26.66 -8.54 -3.71
C TYR A 379 28.09 -8.88 -3.29
N ARG A 380 28.27 -9.86 -2.40
CA ARG A 380 29.58 -10.29 -1.90
C ARG A 380 29.57 -11.76 -1.53
N VAL A 381 30.72 -12.43 -1.66
CA VAL A 381 30.97 -13.79 -1.18
C VAL A 381 32.31 -13.86 -0.46
N GLU A 382 32.32 -14.55 0.68
CA GLU A 382 33.49 -14.75 1.53
C GLU A 382 33.61 -16.25 1.88
N PRO A 383 34.73 -16.92 1.54
CA PRO A 383 35.86 -16.41 0.76
C PRO A 383 35.53 -16.34 -0.75
N ARG A 384 36.07 -15.33 -1.44
CA ARG A 384 35.91 -15.19 -2.91
C ARG A 384 36.72 -16.22 -3.70
N VAL A 385 37.81 -16.72 -3.11
CA VAL A 385 38.71 -17.70 -3.70
C VAL A 385 38.85 -18.86 -2.73
N LEU A 386 38.51 -20.06 -3.18
CA LEU A 386 38.70 -21.30 -2.45
C LEU A 386 40.05 -21.88 -2.85
N LYS A 387 40.98 -21.97 -1.89
CA LYS A 387 42.25 -22.65 -2.07
C LYS A 387 42.06 -24.11 -1.70
N ILE A 388 42.13 -24.99 -2.70
CA ILE A 388 41.87 -26.41 -2.53
C ILE A 388 43.07 -27.17 -3.06
N LYS A 389 43.58 -28.10 -2.26
CA LYS A 389 44.66 -28.99 -2.67
C LYS A 389 44.09 -30.36 -2.98
N ALA A 390 44.42 -30.90 -4.14
CA ALA A 390 44.06 -32.26 -4.48
C ALA A 390 45.29 -33.09 -4.81
N ASP A 391 45.24 -34.34 -4.38
CA ASP A 391 46.34 -35.28 -4.58
C ASP A 391 45.83 -36.58 -5.19
N ALA A 392 46.76 -37.31 -5.79
CA ALA A 392 46.49 -38.63 -6.32
C ALA A 392 46.14 -39.58 -5.18
N MET A 393 45.15 -40.42 -5.43
CA MET A 393 44.82 -41.50 -4.51
C MET A 393 45.87 -42.61 -4.57
N LYS A 394 46.30 -43.09 -3.40
CA LYS A 394 47.19 -44.23 -3.21
C LYS A 394 46.44 -45.37 -2.53
N PHE A 395 46.77 -46.60 -2.90
CA PHE A 395 46.26 -47.80 -2.24
C PHE A 395 47.20 -48.22 -1.12
N ILE A 396 46.67 -48.39 0.09
CA ILE A 396 47.41 -48.90 1.25
C ILE A 396 46.68 -50.10 1.83
N ARG A 397 47.44 -51.11 2.26
CA ARG A 397 46.90 -52.27 2.97
C ARG A 397 47.03 -52.04 4.47
N VAL A 398 45.91 -52.09 5.18
CA VAL A 398 45.86 -51.83 6.62
C VAL A 398 45.17 -52.97 7.36
N PRO A 399 45.60 -53.30 8.59
CA PRO A 399 44.97 -54.33 9.41
C PRO A 399 43.59 -53.88 9.90
N VAL A 400 42.68 -54.84 10.07
CA VAL A 400 41.38 -54.60 10.69
C VAL A 400 41.48 -54.79 12.20
N LYS A 401 41.08 -53.76 12.96
CA LYS A 401 41.01 -53.77 14.42
C LYS A 401 39.56 -53.94 14.85
N VAL A 402 39.23 -55.14 15.34
CA VAL A 402 37.90 -55.44 15.89
C VAL A 402 37.67 -54.57 17.13
N GLN A 403 36.56 -53.84 17.15
CA GLN A 403 36.09 -53.14 18.34
C GLN A 403 35.05 -54.00 19.06
N THR A 404 35.13 -54.04 20.39
CA THR A 404 34.24 -54.85 21.22
C THR A 404 33.57 -53.99 22.28
N MET A 405 32.34 -54.35 22.65
CA MET A 405 31.55 -53.73 23.70
C MET A 405 31.01 -54.82 24.64
N GLY A 406 30.79 -54.49 25.92
CA GLY A 406 30.27 -55.44 26.92
C GLY A 406 31.35 -56.22 27.69
N LYS A 407 30.94 -56.89 28.78
CA LYS A 407 31.81 -57.79 29.58
C LYS A 407 31.50 -59.23 29.19
N VAL A 408 32.54 -59.98 28.85
CA VAL A 408 32.42 -61.40 28.47
C VAL A 408 31.88 -62.21 29.64
N SER A 409 30.82 -62.99 29.42
CA SER A 409 30.24 -63.90 30.43
C SER A 409 30.99 -65.24 30.41
N GLY A 410 31.68 -65.59 31.50
CA GLY A 410 32.35 -66.88 31.69
C GLY A 410 33.88 -66.84 31.71
N ASN A 411 34.50 -67.98 32.07
CA ASN A 411 35.93 -68.15 32.42
C ASN A 411 36.89 -68.10 31.20
N SER A 412 36.64 -67.20 30.26
CA SER A 412 37.32 -67.13 28.96
C SER A 412 38.47 -66.12 28.98
N LYS A 413 39.51 -66.43 29.76
CA LYS A 413 40.79 -65.68 29.75
C LYS A 413 41.57 -65.79 28.41
N TYR A 414 41.03 -66.51 27.42
CA TYR A 414 41.72 -66.94 26.20
C TYR A 414 40.91 -66.74 24.90
N MET A 415 39.85 -65.94 24.89
CA MET A 415 39.07 -65.67 23.67
C MET A 415 39.90 -64.90 22.64
N LYS A 416 39.99 -65.43 21.41
CA LYS A 416 40.69 -64.78 20.29
C LYS A 416 39.68 -64.30 19.26
N LEU A 417 39.83 -63.04 18.84
CA LEU A 417 39.00 -62.38 17.86
C LEU A 417 39.81 -62.16 16.59
N TYR A 418 39.31 -62.64 15.46
CA TYR A 418 39.95 -62.46 14.16
C TYR A 418 38.97 -61.87 13.18
N ALA A 419 39.37 -60.79 12.51
CA ALA A 419 38.67 -60.29 11.34
C ALA A 419 39.03 -61.15 10.11
N ASP A 420 38.02 -61.51 9.32
CA ASP A 420 38.17 -62.17 8.03
C ASP A 420 37.51 -61.30 6.94
N PRO A 421 38.30 -60.64 6.07
CA PRO A 421 39.77 -60.67 5.98
C PRO A 421 40.46 -59.84 7.08
N ALA A 422 41.66 -60.28 7.51
CA ALA A 422 42.45 -59.59 8.54
C ALA A 422 43.04 -58.24 8.08
N TYR A 423 43.08 -58.01 6.77
CA TYR A 423 43.59 -56.79 6.15
C TYR A 423 42.63 -56.34 5.07
N VAL A 424 42.47 -55.02 4.98
CA VAL A 424 41.65 -54.37 3.95
C VAL A 424 42.51 -53.36 3.20
N VAL A 425 42.13 -53.07 1.95
CA VAL A 425 42.87 -52.12 1.13
C VAL A 425 42.07 -50.82 1.12
N LEU A 426 42.67 -49.79 1.70
CA LEU A 426 42.09 -48.46 1.70
C LEU A 426 42.67 -47.64 0.56
N ARG A 427 41.81 -46.81 -0.01
CA ARG A 427 42.19 -45.73 -0.90
C ARG A 427 42.33 -44.45 -0.08
N VAL A 428 43.55 -43.89 -0.06
CA VAL A 428 43.92 -42.71 0.73
C VAL A 428 44.64 -41.66 -0.11
N PRO A 429 44.54 -40.37 0.20
CA PRO A 429 45.35 -39.33 -0.46
C PRO A 429 46.85 -39.62 -0.24
N ALA A 430 47.67 -39.55 -1.29
CA ALA A 430 49.07 -39.97 -1.23
C ALA A 430 49.90 -39.19 -0.18
N ASN A 431 49.57 -37.91 0.04
CA ASN A 431 50.28 -37.02 0.98
C ASN A 431 49.48 -36.65 2.25
N SER A 432 48.52 -37.49 2.67
CA SER A 432 47.75 -37.24 3.90
C SER A 432 48.65 -37.21 5.14
N TYR A 433 48.52 -36.16 5.98
CA TYR A 433 49.25 -35.99 7.24
C TYR A 433 49.04 -37.13 8.25
N SER A 434 47.98 -37.93 8.10
CA SER A 434 47.71 -39.09 8.94
C SER A 434 47.33 -40.31 8.09
N MET A 435 48.33 -41.11 7.71
CA MET A 435 48.04 -42.44 7.14
C MET A 435 47.38 -43.32 8.21
N PRO A 436 46.23 -43.93 7.92
CA PRO A 436 45.53 -44.76 8.89
C PRO A 436 46.35 -46.01 9.20
N ARG A 437 46.53 -46.31 10.49
CA ARG A 437 47.26 -47.51 10.94
C ARG A 437 46.41 -48.77 10.95
N TYR A 438 45.09 -48.62 11.05
CA TYR A 438 44.11 -49.71 11.07
C TYR A 438 42.74 -49.19 10.62
N VAL A 439 41.85 -50.10 10.26
CA VAL A 439 40.41 -49.84 10.09
C VAL A 439 39.67 -50.50 11.23
N SER A 440 38.76 -49.78 11.88
CA SER A 440 37.96 -50.35 12.95
C SER A 440 36.68 -50.97 12.43
N THR A 441 36.20 -52.01 13.11
CA THR A 441 34.83 -52.50 12.92
C THR A 441 33.85 -51.70 13.75
N GLU A 442 32.56 -51.80 13.45
CA GLU A 442 31.52 -51.47 14.42
C GLU A 442 31.75 -52.26 15.73
N PRO A 443 31.45 -51.67 16.90
CA PRO A 443 31.60 -52.35 18.17
C PRO A 443 30.71 -53.59 18.23
N ILE A 444 31.30 -54.76 18.45
CA ILE A 444 30.57 -56.03 18.59
C ILE A 444 30.27 -56.26 20.07
N ASP A 445 29.01 -56.51 20.41
CA ASP A 445 28.62 -56.89 21.77
C ASP A 445 29.01 -58.34 22.03
N LEU A 446 29.84 -58.55 23.05
CA LEU A 446 30.34 -59.87 23.44
C LEU A 446 29.51 -60.53 24.54
N SER A 447 28.44 -59.89 25.02
CA SER A 447 27.63 -60.38 26.14
C SER A 447 26.80 -61.62 25.77
N GLU A 448 26.47 -61.78 24.49
CA GLU A 448 25.61 -62.85 23.95
C GLU A 448 26.39 -64.02 23.34
N VAL A 449 27.72 -63.95 23.30
CA VAL A 449 28.56 -64.92 22.59
C VAL A 449 29.06 -66.01 23.54
N SER A 450 28.43 -67.18 23.50
CA SER A 450 28.78 -68.36 24.32
C SER A 450 29.59 -69.43 23.57
N GLU A 451 29.57 -69.44 22.24
CA GLU A 451 30.24 -70.42 21.38
C GLU A 451 31.07 -69.76 20.27
N SER A 452 32.00 -70.52 19.69
CA SER A 452 32.80 -70.04 18.55
C SER A 452 31.87 -69.80 17.35
N SER A 453 31.71 -68.52 16.98
CA SER A 453 30.77 -68.08 15.95
C SER A 453 31.42 -67.04 15.03
N ALA A 454 30.87 -66.89 13.84
CA ALA A 454 31.27 -65.85 12.89
C ALA A 454 30.19 -64.77 12.85
N ILE A 455 30.51 -63.58 13.33
CA ILE A 455 29.58 -62.46 13.45
C ILE A 455 29.85 -61.47 12.31
N PRO A 456 28.88 -61.14 11.45
CA PRO A 456 29.05 -60.08 10.45
C PRO A 456 29.20 -58.72 11.15
N SER A 457 30.18 -57.92 10.73
CA SER A 457 30.40 -56.58 11.26
C SER A 457 30.87 -55.64 10.16
N ARG A 458 30.38 -54.40 10.20
CA ARG A 458 30.72 -53.40 9.18
C ARG A 458 32.04 -52.70 9.53
N LEU A 459 32.85 -52.44 8.51
CA LEU A 459 34.06 -51.63 8.63
C LEU A 459 33.69 -50.14 8.72
N ILE A 460 34.35 -49.44 9.65
CA ILE A 460 34.30 -47.99 9.81
C ILE A 460 35.63 -47.41 9.29
N PRO A 461 35.72 -47.06 7.99
CA PRO A 461 36.89 -46.41 7.44
C PRO A 461 37.06 -44.99 8.02
N PRO A 462 38.29 -44.52 8.26
CA PRO A 462 38.56 -43.13 8.63
C PRO A 462 38.03 -42.11 7.60
N ARG A 463 37.68 -40.90 8.05
CA ARG A 463 36.89 -39.89 7.30
C ARG A 463 37.39 -39.57 5.88
N THR A 464 38.69 -39.62 5.63
CA THR A 464 39.32 -39.27 4.33
C THR A 464 39.61 -40.48 3.45
N THR A 465 39.14 -41.66 3.83
CA THR A 465 39.51 -42.93 3.19
C THR A 465 38.27 -43.63 2.65
N ARG A 466 38.43 -44.35 1.54
CA ARG A 466 37.36 -45.15 0.95
C ARG A 466 37.81 -46.59 0.77
N LEU A 467 36.91 -47.53 1.03
CA LEU A 467 37.09 -48.93 0.62
C LEU A 467 37.01 -49.02 -0.90
N LEU A 468 37.69 -50.02 -1.46
CA LEU A 468 37.55 -50.34 -2.88
C LEU A 468 36.12 -50.79 -3.19
N PRO A 469 35.54 -50.42 -4.34
CA PRO A 469 34.20 -50.87 -4.74
C PRO A 469 34.05 -52.40 -4.76
N GLU A 470 35.14 -53.13 -4.99
CA GLU A 470 35.21 -54.59 -5.02
C GLU A 470 35.29 -55.23 -3.62
N GLN A 471 35.55 -54.44 -2.57
CA GLN A 471 35.63 -54.91 -1.19
C GLN A 471 34.30 -54.70 -0.48
N SER A 472 33.71 -55.79 0.05
CA SER A 472 32.52 -55.70 0.88
C SER A 472 32.80 -54.84 2.13
N PRO A 473 31.93 -53.89 2.48
CA PRO A 473 32.03 -53.15 3.73
C PRO A 473 31.69 -54.02 4.95
N GLU A 474 31.06 -55.18 4.75
CA GLU A 474 30.78 -56.18 5.77
C GLU A 474 31.86 -57.26 5.75
N ILE A 475 32.45 -57.50 6.92
CA ILE A 475 33.45 -58.55 7.14
C ILE A 475 32.95 -59.52 8.22
N MET A 476 33.51 -60.73 8.23
CA MET A 476 33.17 -61.72 9.26
C MET A 476 34.19 -61.64 10.39
N VAL A 477 33.73 -61.36 11.61
CA VAL A 477 34.55 -61.47 12.80
C VAL A 477 34.36 -62.86 13.40
N LYS A 478 35.41 -63.67 13.33
CA LYS A 478 35.47 -65.00 13.90
C LYS A 478 35.86 -64.91 15.37
N VAL A 479 34.95 -65.36 16.22
CA VAL A 479 35.17 -65.54 17.65
C VAL A 479 35.65 -66.98 17.87
N GLN A 480 36.85 -67.15 18.42
CA GLN A 480 37.37 -68.46 18.81
C GLN A 480 37.52 -68.54 20.33
N ILE A 481 36.77 -69.46 20.94
CA ILE A 481 36.83 -69.75 22.37
C ILE A 481 37.54 -71.11 22.52
N PRO A 482 38.78 -71.16 23.04
CA PRO A 482 39.47 -72.43 23.23
C PRO A 482 38.87 -73.19 24.43
N GLY A 483 38.30 -74.37 24.16
CA GLY A 483 37.89 -75.35 25.17
C GLY A 483 36.40 -75.35 25.51
N LYS A 484 35.61 -76.03 24.69
CA LYS A 484 35.34 -77.44 24.99
C LYS A 484 36.07 -78.31 23.99
#